data_AF-D7WAQ8-F1
#
_entry.id   AF-D7WAQ8-F1
#
_cell.length_a   1.000
_cell.length_b   1.000
_cell.length_c   1.000
_cell.angle_alpha   90.00
_cell.angle_beta   90.00
_cell.angle_gamma   90.00
#
_symmetry.space_group_name_H-M   'P 1'
#
loop_
_entity.id
_entity.type
_entity.pdbx_description
1 polymer ?
#
loop_
_entity_poly.entity_id
_entity_poly.type
_entity_poly.pdbx_seq_one_letter_code
_entity_poly.pdbx_strand_id
1 'polypeptide(L)'
;MQKLSASQKGWTGIVIALWIIALVAMMFLMPKSSSSKNAAGEPTPVSEADASGSLVSTLEEMEPSTSDAVAAEVIDLRYVYGEDITAFIPLCKEEPQELIDAKLKAAESVKDQIDLESGNSYVLLTSDVEKGFEAVDTIPNDVMDLCNGNYFNQYVSTENGFPVHWDGGKWRFGPRVQ
;
A
#
# COMPACT_ATOMS: atom_id res chain seq x y z
N MET A 1 31.07 -55.53 -6.44
CA MET A 1 30.34 -55.55 -7.73
C MET A 1 29.15 -56.48 -7.61
N GLN A 2 27.97 -55.97 -7.23
CA GLN A 2 26.74 -56.76 -7.17
C GLN A 2 26.13 -56.82 -8.58
N LYS A 3 26.16 -58.02 -9.19
CA LYS A 3 25.53 -58.31 -10.48
C LYS A 3 24.01 -58.32 -10.29
N LEU A 4 23.33 -57.27 -10.74
CA LEU A 4 21.87 -57.24 -10.79
C LEU A 4 21.39 -58.09 -11.98
N SER A 5 20.57 -59.09 -11.68
CA SER A 5 19.94 -60.02 -12.63
C SER A 5 19.03 -59.28 -13.61
N ALA A 6 18.93 -59.78 -14.85
CA ALA A 6 18.24 -59.18 -15.99
C ALA A 6 16.74 -58.87 -15.76
N SER A 7 16.14 -59.34 -14.67
CA SER A 7 14.75 -59.06 -14.28
C SER A 7 14.55 -57.70 -13.58
N GLN A 8 15.60 -57.04 -13.07
CA GLN A 8 15.49 -55.73 -12.40
C GLN A 8 15.70 -54.53 -13.34
N LYS A 9 16.24 -54.75 -14.55
CA LYS A 9 16.51 -53.70 -15.55
C LYS A 9 15.26 -53.16 -16.24
N GLY A 10 14.23 -53.99 -16.43
CA GLY A 10 12.97 -53.55 -17.06
C GLY A 10 12.12 -52.71 -16.12
N TRP A 11 12.03 -53.11 -14.85
CA TRP A 11 11.24 -52.41 -13.84
C TRP A 11 11.79 -51.01 -13.55
N THR A 12 13.11 -50.88 -13.45
CA THR A 12 13.76 -49.59 -13.22
C THR A 12 13.50 -48.60 -14.36
N GLY A 13 13.47 -49.06 -15.62
CA GLY A 13 13.09 -48.22 -16.75
C GLY A 13 11.65 -47.71 -16.68
N ILE A 14 10.71 -48.58 -16.27
CA ILE A 14 9.30 -48.20 -16.09
C ILE A 14 9.13 -47.17 -14.98
N VAL A 15 9.83 -47.36 -13.84
CA VAL A 15 9.78 -46.41 -12.73
C VAL A 15 10.35 -45.04 -13.14
N ILE A 16 11.45 -45.01 -13.89
CA ILE A 16 12.04 -43.75 -14.38
C ILE A 16 11.10 -43.05 -15.35
N ALA A 17 10.47 -43.76 -16.28
CA ALA A 17 9.50 -43.18 -17.21
C ALA A 17 8.28 -42.58 -16.48
N LEU A 18 7.81 -43.26 -15.43
CA LEU A 18 6.68 -42.80 -14.62
C LEU A 18 7.03 -41.55 -13.81
N TRP A 19 8.27 -41.43 -13.32
CA TRP A 19 8.78 -40.20 -12.68
C TRP A 19 8.89 -39.01 -13.64
N ILE A 20 9.29 -39.23 -14.89
CA ILE A 20 9.38 -38.15 -15.89
C ILE A 20 7.97 -37.61 -16.22
N ILE A 21 6.98 -38.50 -16.38
CA ILE A 21 5.59 -38.10 -16.61
C ILE A 21 5.04 -37.34 -15.40
N ALA A 22 5.35 -37.77 -14.18
CA ALA A 22 4.95 -37.06 -12.97
C ALA A 22 5.57 -35.66 -12.85
N LEU A 23 6.84 -35.49 -13.24
CA LEU A 23 7.51 -34.17 -13.25
C LEU A 23 6.90 -33.23 -14.30
N VAL A 24 6.61 -33.74 -15.50
CA VAL A 24 5.95 -32.95 -16.56
C VAL A 24 4.51 -32.58 -16.14
N ALA A 25 3.79 -33.51 -15.50
CA ALA A 25 2.47 -33.22 -14.95
C ALA A 25 2.53 -32.16 -13.83
N MET A 26 3.54 -32.17 -12.95
CA MET A 26 3.75 -31.09 -11.97
C MET A 26 4.01 -29.73 -12.62
N MET A 27 4.68 -29.69 -13.77
CA MET A 27 4.92 -28.44 -14.50
C MET A 27 3.62 -27.81 -15.04
N PHE A 28 2.61 -28.63 -15.36
CA PHE A 28 1.29 -28.19 -15.83
C PHE A 28 0.22 -28.09 -14.73
N LEU A 29 0.40 -28.80 -13.61
CA LEU A 29 -0.46 -28.76 -12.43
C LEU A 29 0.00 -27.74 -11.38
N MET A 30 1.05 -26.96 -11.65
CA MET A 30 1.26 -25.73 -10.90
C MET A 30 0.03 -24.84 -11.14
N PRO A 31 -0.75 -24.54 -10.08
CA PRO A 31 -1.62 -23.38 -10.14
C PRO A 31 -0.71 -22.20 -10.47
N LYS A 32 -1.24 -21.21 -11.19
CA LYS A 32 -0.64 -19.89 -11.26
C LYS A 32 -0.74 -19.25 -9.86
N SER A 33 -0.05 -19.84 -8.87
CA SER A 33 0.14 -19.31 -7.55
C SER A 33 1.27 -18.29 -7.68
N SER A 34 0.85 -17.04 -7.79
CA SER A 34 1.47 -15.97 -7.02
C SER A 34 1.82 -16.47 -5.61
N SER A 35 2.91 -15.95 -5.06
CA SER A 35 3.37 -16.16 -3.68
C SER A 35 4.20 -17.42 -3.44
N SER A 36 5.46 -17.34 -3.86
CA SER A 36 6.57 -17.88 -3.07
C SER A 36 7.74 -16.92 -3.13
N LYS A 37 7.76 -15.97 -2.18
CA LYS A 37 8.96 -15.28 -1.71
C LYS A 37 8.69 -14.78 -0.29
N ASN A 38 8.77 -15.68 0.68
CA ASN A 38 9.08 -15.32 2.05
C ASN A 38 10.34 -16.11 2.45
N ALA A 39 11.46 -15.67 1.87
CA ALA A 39 12.76 -15.80 2.50
C ALA A 39 13.00 -14.45 3.20
N ALA A 40 13.19 -14.52 4.50
CA ALA A 40 13.39 -13.37 5.37
C ALA A 40 14.53 -12.46 4.85
N GLY A 41 14.28 -11.16 4.85
CA GLY A 41 15.34 -10.16 4.92
C GLY A 41 15.63 -9.36 3.66
N GLU A 42 14.62 -8.89 2.93
CA GLU A 42 14.72 -7.66 2.12
C GLU A 42 13.30 -7.18 1.76
N PRO A 43 12.95 -5.89 1.97
CA PRO A 43 11.69 -5.35 1.48
C PRO A 43 11.70 -5.49 -0.04
N THR A 44 10.76 -6.29 -0.56
CA THR A 44 10.57 -6.38 -2.01
C THR A 44 9.97 -5.03 -2.41
N PRO A 45 10.59 -4.28 -3.35
CA PRO A 45 10.07 -2.99 -3.77
C PRO A 45 8.62 -3.18 -4.22
N VAL A 46 7.73 -2.31 -3.73
CA VAL A 46 6.31 -2.35 -4.12
C VAL A 46 6.26 -2.04 -5.61
N SER A 47 5.77 -2.97 -6.42
CA SER A 47 5.54 -2.66 -7.83
C SER A 47 4.33 -1.73 -7.92
N GLU A 48 4.29 -0.80 -8.89
CA GLU A 48 3.09 0.06 -9.11
C GLU A 48 1.79 -0.77 -9.25
N ALA A 49 1.90 -2.04 -9.67
CA ALA A 49 0.78 -2.97 -9.79
C ALA A 49 0.22 -3.46 -8.44
N ASP A 50 0.97 -3.31 -7.34
CA ASP A 50 0.58 -3.69 -5.99
C ASP A 50 0.06 -2.50 -5.15
N ALA A 51 0.19 -1.27 -5.65
CA ALA A 51 -0.32 -0.07 -5.00
C ALA A 51 -1.85 0.03 -5.17
N SER A 52 -2.58 0.32 -4.08
CA SER A 52 -4.04 0.49 -4.15
C SER A 52 -4.46 1.74 -4.93
N GLY A 53 -3.58 2.75 -4.97
CA GLY A 53 -3.81 4.06 -5.57
C GLY A 53 -4.71 4.98 -4.74
N SER A 54 -5.27 4.50 -3.63
CA SER A 54 -6.14 5.30 -2.77
C SER A 54 -6.09 4.84 -1.31
N LEU A 55 -5.86 5.79 -0.41
CA LEU A 55 -5.90 5.58 1.03
C LEU A 55 -7.28 5.13 1.50
N VAL A 56 -8.37 5.60 0.88
CA VAL A 56 -9.74 5.17 1.20
C VAL A 56 -9.88 3.67 1.01
N SER A 57 -9.44 3.14 -0.13
CA SER A 57 -9.53 1.70 -0.41
C SER A 57 -8.70 0.88 0.58
N THR A 58 -7.52 1.35 0.96
CA THR A 58 -6.69 0.71 1.99
C THR A 58 -7.38 0.71 3.35
N LEU A 59 -7.99 1.82 3.75
CA LEU A 59 -8.71 1.95 5.02
C LEU A 59 -9.99 1.10 5.08
N GLU A 60 -10.64 0.85 3.94
CA GLU A 60 -11.82 -0.04 3.85
C GLU A 60 -11.46 -1.52 4.02
N GLU A 61 -10.25 -1.92 3.64
CA GLU A 61 -9.74 -3.28 3.80
C GLU A 61 -9.15 -3.55 5.20
N MET A 62 -8.86 -2.49 5.97
CA MET A 62 -8.32 -2.61 7.32
C MET A 62 -9.39 -2.94 8.35
N GLU A 63 -9.05 -3.82 9.30
CA GLU A 63 -9.87 -4.09 10.48
C GLU A 63 -9.38 -3.25 11.68
N PRO A 64 -10.20 -2.33 12.22
CA PRO A 64 -9.83 -1.54 13.38
C PRO A 64 -9.41 -2.37 14.59
N SER A 65 -8.31 -1.98 15.22
CA SER A 65 -7.87 -2.60 16.47
C SER A 65 -8.90 -2.43 17.59
N THR A 66 -9.24 -3.55 18.24
CA THR A 66 -10.13 -3.59 19.40
C THR A 66 -9.39 -3.41 20.73
N SER A 67 -8.06 -3.29 20.71
CA SER A 67 -7.23 -3.18 21.90
C SER A 67 -7.00 -1.72 22.29
N ASP A 68 -7.32 -1.35 23.53
CA ASP A 68 -7.02 -0.02 24.07
C ASP A 68 -5.51 0.25 24.21
N ALA A 69 -4.67 -0.79 24.11
CA ALA A 69 -3.22 -0.64 24.11
C ALA A 69 -2.66 -0.13 22.77
N VAL A 70 -3.44 -0.21 21.67
CA VAL A 70 -3.00 0.24 20.34
C VAL A 70 -3.36 1.72 20.18
N ALA A 71 -2.37 2.61 20.28
CA ALA A 71 -2.63 4.04 20.10
C ALA A 71 -2.92 4.43 18.64
N ALA A 72 -2.31 3.74 17.68
CA ALA A 72 -2.55 3.86 16.24
C ALA A 72 -2.09 2.60 15.50
N GLU A 73 -2.71 2.36 14.36
CA GLU A 73 -2.20 1.50 13.29
C GLU A 73 -1.33 2.36 12.36
N VAL A 74 -0.28 1.76 11.80
CA VAL A 74 0.68 2.50 10.97
C VAL A 74 0.60 1.95 9.55
N ILE A 75 0.21 2.81 8.61
CA ILE A 75 0.15 2.50 7.19
C ILE A 75 1.48 2.89 6.54
N ASP A 76 2.06 2.00 5.74
CA ASP A 76 3.17 2.35 4.85
C ASP A 76 2.59 2.84 3.52
N LEU A 77 2.71 4.16 3.26
CA LEU A 77 2.05 4.79 2.12
C LEU A 77 2.65 4.39 0.78
N ARG A 78 3.82 3.73 0.74
CA ARG A 78 4.38 3.18 -0.50
C ARG A 78 3.58 1.99 -1.02
N TYR A 79 2.88 1.27 -0.13
CA TYR A 79 1.91 0.25 -0.51
C TYR A 79 0.55 0.84 -0.93
N VAL A 80 0.32 2.13 -0.66
CA VAL A 80 -0.88 2.84 -1.08
C VAL A 80 -0.65 3.52 -2.43
N TYR A 81 0.44 4.28 -2.58
CA TYR A 81 0.68 5.14 -3.74
C TYR A 81 1.81 4.67 -4.68
N GLY A 82 2.53 3.60 -4.32
CA GLY A 82 3.71 3.12 -5.05
C GLY A 82 5.01 3.75 -4.55
N GLU A 83 6.15 3.14 -4.94
CA GLU A 83 7.49 3.58 -4.54
C GLU A 83 7.92 4.89 -5.24
N ASP A 84 7.33 5.21 -6.39
CA ASP A 84 7.69 6.41 -7.16
C ASP A 84 7.18 7.70 -6.52
N ILE A 85 6.11 7.63 -5.72
CA ILE A 85 5.61 8.75 -4.92
C ILE A 85 6.42 8.82 -3.63
N THR A 86 7.25 9.84 -3.50
CA THR A 86 8.22 9.97 -2.40
C THR A 86 7.72 10.86 -1.28
N ALA A 87 6.77 11.75 -1.56
CA ALA A 87 6.25 12.70 -0.59
C ALA A 87 4.76 13.04 -0.80
N PHE A 88 4.13 13.48 0.28
CA PHE A 88 2.76 13.94 0.28
C PHE A 88 2.54 15.14 1.22
N ILE A 89 1.46 15.88 0.98
CA ILE A 89 0.94 16.89 1.90
C ILE A 89 -0.59 16.77 1.98
N PRO A 90 -1.18 16.58 3.17
CA PRO A 90 -2.62 16.68 3.36
C PRO A 90 -3.12 18.11 3.09
N LEU A 91 -4.31 18.23 2.52
CA LEU A 91 -5.02 19.47 2.29
C LEU A 91 -6.46 19.32 2.79
N CYS A 92 -6.81 20.06 3.84
CA CYS A 92 -8.15 20.07 4.42
C CYS A 92 -8.76 21.48 4.40
N LYS A 93 -10.09 21.55 4.40
CA LYS A 93 -10.83 22.82 4.39
C LYS A 93 -10.63 23.64 5.65
N GLU A 94 -10.46 22.97 6.79
CA GLU A 94 -10.36 23.59 8.11
C GLU A 94 -8.98 24.21 8.37
N GLU A 95 -8.05 24.12 7.43
CA GLU A 95 -6.74 24.75 7.52
C GLU A 95 -6.82 26.28 7.46
N PRO A 96 -5.84 27.01 8.02
CA PRO A 96 -5.74 28.46 7.81
C PRO A 96 -5.70 28.80 6.32
N GLN A 97 -6.47 29.81 5.89
CA GLN A 97 -6.60 30.16 4.46
C GLN A 97 -5.25 30.42 3.77
N GLU A 98 -4.31 31.07 4.47
CA GLU A 98 -2.96 31.32 3.94
C GLU A 98 -2.22 30.02 3.60
N LEU A 99 -2.42 28.96 4.39
CA LEU A 99 -1.83 27.64 4.14
C LEU A 99 -2.52 26.93 2.98
N ILE A 100 -3.85 27.01 2.90
CA ILE A 100 -4.63 26.48 1.78
C ILE A 100 -4.15 27.12 0.47
N ASP A 101 -4.06 28.46 0.42
CA ASP A 101 -3.65 29.20 -0.76
C ASP A 101 -2.22 28.82 -1.19
N ALA A 102 -1.31 28.65 -0.23
CA ALA A 102 0.06 28.22 -0.50
C ALA A 102 0.12 26.80 -1.09
N LYS A 103 -0.65 25.85 -0.54
CA LYS A 103 -0.74 24.47 -1.03
C LYS A 103 -1.38 24.40 -2.42
N LEU A 104 -2.50 25.12 -2.63
CA LEU A 104 -3.17 25.18 -3.93
C LEU A 104 -2.28 25.81 -5.01
N LYS A 105 -1.47 26.81 -4.64
CA LYS A 105 -0.48 27.39 -5.55
C LYS A 105 0.63 26.41 -5.92
N ALA A 106 1.08 25.59 -4.97
CA ALA A 106 2.05 24.52 -5.25
C ALA A 106 1.43 23.35 -6.04
N ALA A 107 0.11 23.17 -5.94
CA ALA A 107 -0.68 22.14 -6.61
C ALA A 107 -1.36 22.62 -7.90
N GLU A 108 -0.88 23.70 -8.52
CA GLU A 108 -1.52 24.33 -9.69
C GLU A 108 -1.78 23.33 -10.85
N SER A 109 -0.90 22.34 -11.03
CA SER A 109 -1.02 21.24 -12.01
C SER A 109 -2.20 20.30 -11.78
N VAL A 110 -2.64 20.14 -10.53
CA VAL A 110 -3.69 19.20 -10.12
C VAL A 110 -4.90 19.90 -9.49
N LYS A 111 -4.89 21.22 -9.47
CA LYS A 111 -5.89 22.05 -8.80
C LYS A 111 -7.33 21.82 -9.27
N ASP A 112 -7.52 21.51 -10.55
CA ASP A 112 -8.84 21.22 -11.12
C ASP A 112 -9.49 19.94 -10.54
N GLN A 113 -8.71 19.11 -9.83
CA GLN A 113 -9.18 17.90 -9.15
C GLN A 113 -9.60 18.19 -7.69
N ILE A 114 -9.41 19.43 -7.20
CA ILE A 114 -9.60 19.80 -5.81
C ILE A 114 -10.85 20.67 -5.65
N ASP A 115 -11.84 20.16 -4.92
CA ASP A 115 -13.01 20.92 -4.47
C ASP A 115 -13.13 20.87 -2.93
N LEU A 116 -12.66 21.91 -2.25
CA LEU A 116 -12.71 22.00 -0.78
C LEU A 116 -14.13 22.23 -0.24
N GLU A 117 -15.12 22.53 -1.08
CA GLU A 117 -16.51 22.70 -0.65
C GLU A 117 -17.29 21.38 -0.67
N SER A 118 -16.77 20.34 -1.34
CA SER A 118 -17.44 19.04 -1.53
C SER A 118 -17.52 18.14 -0.30
N GLY A 119 -16.92 18.53 0.83
CA GLY A 119 -16.84 17.69 2.04
C GLY A 119 -15.77 16.61 1.98
N ASN A 120 -14.78 16.77 1.09
CA ASN A 120 -13.60 15.92 1.00
C ASN A 120 -12.35 16.66 1.48
N SER A 121 -11.40 15.89 2.00
CA SER A 121 -10.01 16.28 2.17
C SER A 121 -9.16 15.61 1.08
N TYR A 122 -7.94 16.10 0.89
CA TYR A 122 -7.10 15.67 -0.23
C TYR A 122 -5.70 15.33 0.25
N VAL A 123 -5.11 14.27 -0.31
CA VAL A 123 -3.68 14.02 -0.19
C VAL A 123 -3.02 14.44 -1.49
N LEU A 124 -2.18 15.48 -1.43
CA LEU A 124 -1.41 15.95 -2.57
C LEU A 124 -0.13 15.14 -2.66
N LEU A 125 0.14 14.52 -3.82
CA LEU A 125 1.19 13.52 -4.01
C LEU A 125 2.26 14.02 -4.99
N THR A 126 3.52 13.70 -4.70
CA THR A 126 4.65 14.03 -5.57
C THR A 126 5.75 12.98 -5.52
N SER A 127 6.33 12.67 -6.68
CA SER A 127 7.62 11.96 -6.79
C SER A 127 8.83 12.86 -6.52
N ASP A 128 8.70 14.18 -6.64
CA ASP A 128 9.79 15.14 -6.54
C ASP A 128 9.30 16.49 -6.02
N VAL A 129 9.71 16.82 -4.78
CA VAL A 129 9.34 18.05 -4.08
C VAL A 129 9.74 19.34 -4.83
N GLU A 130 10.72 19.28 -5.73
CA GLU A 130 11.12 20.44 -6.55
C GLU A 130 10.20 20.65 -7.76
N LYS A 131 9.48 19.61 -8.20
CA LYS A 131 8.58 19.66 -9.36
C LYS A 131 7.13 20.00 -9.02
N GLY A 132 6.77 19.97 -7.73
CA GLY A 132 5.40 20.17 -7.26
C GLY A 132 4.56 18.89 -7.31
N PHE A 133 3.25 19.03 -7.16
CA PHE A 133 2.35 17.88 -7.07
C PHE A 133 1.94 17.36 -8.46
N GLU A 134 1.81 16.04 -8.60
CA GLU A 134 1.45 15.38 -9.86
C GLU A 134 0.20 14.51 -9.77
N ALA A 135 -0.22 14.16 -8.55
CA ALA A 135 -1.45 13.42 -8.29
C ALA A 135 -2.14 13.91 -7.02
N VAL A 136 -3.43 13.57 -6.92
CA VAL A 136 -4.29 13.86 -5.77
C VAL A 136 -5.10 12.62 -5.44
N ASP A 137 -5.11 12.23 -4.17
CA ASP A 137 -6.07 11.26 -3.63
C ASP A 137 -7.17 11.99 -2.86
N THR A 138 -8.42 11.61 -3.10
CA THR A 138 -9.60 12.26 -2.53
C THR A 138 -10.13 11.43 -1.37
N ILE A 139 -10.20 12.04 -0.20
CA ILE A 139 -10.56 11.40 1.05
C ILE A 139 -11.88 11.99 1.57
N PRO A 140 -12.99 11.24 1.52
CA PRO A 140 -14.24 11.68 2.12
C PRO A 140 -14.10 11.90 3.63
N ASN A 141 -14.60 13.04 4.14
CA ASN A 141 -14.44 13.40 5.55
C ASN A 141 -15.24 12.50 6.52
N ASP A 142 -16.21 11.74 5.99
CA ASP A 142 -16.96 10.71 6.71
C ASP A 142 -16.18 9.38 6.83
N VAL A 143 -15.27 9.10 5.89
CA VAL A 143 -14.35 7.95 5.96
C VAL A 143 -13.18 8.25 6.88
N MET A 144 -12.52 9.40 6.69
CA MET A 144 -11.34 9.76 7.46
C MET A 144 -11.25 11.25 7.79
N ASP A 145 -10.93 11.54 9.05
CA ASP A 145 -10.45 12.85 9.50
C ASP A 145 -8.95 12.99 9.18
N LEU A 146 -8.65 13.45 7.96
CA LEU A 146 -7.28 13.43 7.42
C LEU A 146 -6.33 14.37 8.17
N CYS A 147 -6.80 15.57 8.54
CA CYS A 147 -5.97 16.52 9.27
C CYS A 147 -6.07 16.33 10.79
N ASN A 148 -7.23 15.93 11.32
CA ASN A 148 -7.45 15.73 12.76
C ASN A 148 -6.89 16.88 13.62
N GLY A 149 -7.09 18.13 13.17
CA GLY A 149 -6.57 19.34 13.82
C GLY A 149 -5.06 19.60 13.68
N ASN A 150 -4.34 18.76 12.93
CA ASN A 150 -2.92 18.93 12.60
C ASN A 150 -2.80 19.48 11.17
N TYR A 151 -2.06 20.58 11.03
CA TYR A 151 -1.84 21.23 9.74
C TYR A 151 -0.38 21.12 9.33
N PHE A 152 -0.16 20.59 8.14
CA PHE A 152 1.17 20.35 7.60
C PHE A 152 1.61 21.52 6.72
N ASN A 153 2.76 22.11 7.02
CA ASN A 153 3.40 23.14 6.20
C ASN A 153 4.65 22.61 5.46
N GLN A 154 4.89 21.31 5.53
CA GLN A 154 6.07 20.65 4.98
C GLN A 154 5.67 19.32 4.32
N TYR A 155 6.46 18.93 3.32
CA TYR A 155 6.35 17.62 2.70
C TYR A 155 6.63 16.53 3.73
N VAL A 156 5.77 15.52 3.74
CA VAL A 156 5.94 14.31 4.55
C VAL A 156 6.34 13.18 3.62
N SER A 157 7.40 12.45 3.95
CA SER A 157 7.80 11.29 3.15
C SER A 157 6.77 10.17 3.24
N THR A 158 6.50 9.49 2.14
CA THR A 158 5.68 8.27 2.09
C THR A 158 6.35 7.07 2.77
N GLU A 159 7.67 7.10 2.95
CA GLU A 159 8.42 6.12 3.77
C GLU A 159 8.12 6.26 5.26
N ASN A 160 7.65 7.44 5.70
CA ASN A 160 7.23 7.60 7.07
C ASN A 160 5.91 6.87 7.27
N GLY A 161 5.85 6.07 8.33
CA GLY A 161 4.60 5.45 8.74
C GLY A 161 3.51 6.50 8.95
N PHE A 162 2.35 6.26 8.36
CA PHE A 162 1.17 7.11 8.43
C PHE A 162 0.24 6.59 9.53
N PRO A 163 0.28 7.17 10.74
CA PRO A 163 -0.52 6.68 11.86
C PRO A 163 -1.99 7.01 11.66
N VAL A 164 -2.84 6.02 11.85
CA VAL A 164 -4.30 6.17 11.86
C VAL A 164 -4.90 5.46 13.07
N HIS A 165 -6.04 5.94 13.55
CA HIS A 165 -6.82 5.23 14.54
C HIS A 165 -8.30 5.31 14.21
N TRP A 166 -9.05 4.30 14.64
CA TRP A 166 -10.49 4.28 14.53
C TRP A 166 -11.13 4.97 15.73
N ASP A 167 -12.01 5.93 15.47
CA ASP A 167 -12.79 6.62 16.51
C ASP A 167 -14.18 6.99 15.98
N GLY A 168 -15.22 6.60 16.74
CA GLY A 168 -16.58 7.06 16.48
C GLY A 168 -17.16 6.67 15.12
N GLY A 169 -16.67 5.60 14.49
CA GLY A 169 -17.18 5.13 13.18
C GLY A 169 -16.43 5.67 11.97
N LYS A 170 -15.30 6.37 12.17
CA LYS A 170 -14.42 6.84 11.11
C LYS A 170 -12.95 6.69 11.48
N TRP A 171 -12.06 6.70 10.49
CA TRP A 171 -10.62 6.78 10.70
C TRP A 171 -10.21 8.22 11.04
N ARG A 172 -9.12 8.37 11.78
CA ARG A 172 -8.52 9.67 12.09
C ARG A 172 -7.02 9.59 11.99
N PHE A 173 -6.40 10.63 11.47
CA PHE A 173 -4.95 10.74 11.43
C PHE A 173 -4.34 10.92 12.84
N GLY A 174 -3.20 10.27 13.07
CA GLY A 174 -2.43 10.36 14.31
C GLY A 174 -2.80 9.29 15.35
N PRO A 175 -2.13 9.28 16.50
CA PRO A 175 -2.49 8.41 17.62
C PRO A 175 -3.72 8.91 18.37
N ARG A 176 -4.43 7.97 19.01
CA ARG A 176 -5.46 8.28 20.02
C ARG A 176 -4.83 9.11 21.14
N VAL A 177 -5.33 10.33 21.32
CA VAL A 177 -5.01 11.20 22.45
C VAL A 177 -6.14 11.07 23.47
N GLN A 178 -5.81 10.63 24.68
CA GLN A 178 -6.73 10.57 25.83
C GLN A 178 -6.73 11.89 26.59
#